data_AF-A0A1W1ZPF9-F1
#
_entry.id   AF-A0A1W1ZPF9-F1
#
_cell.length_a   1.000
_cell.length_b   1.000
_cell.length_c   1.000
_cell.angle_alpha   90.00
_cell.angle_beta   90.00
_cell.angle_gamma   90.00
#
_symmetry.space_group_name_H-M   'P 1'
#
loop_
_entity.id
_entity.type
_entity.pdbx_description
1 polymer ?
#
loop_
_entity_poly.entity_id
_entity_poly.type
_entity_poly.pdbx_seq_one_letter_code
_entity_poly.pdbx_strand_id
1 'polypeptide(L)'
;MNIKELLLNGKSFLELLKQFSIDASDVKIQDEAMILSQQESTRQEVMKESICIEGKNKDGIINFFGTLHYNLLNQLAVFEMQGFEQVASVR
;
A
#
# COMPACT_ATOMS: atom_id res chain seq x y z
N MET A 1 5.07 -13.91 3.09
CA MET A 1 4.50 -13.33 1.87
C MET A 1 4.32 -11.84 2.12
N ASN A 2 4.75 -10.97 1.21
CA ASN A 2 4.85 -9.54 1.47
C ASN A 2 3.82 -8.76 0.63
N ILE A 3 2.93 -8.01 1.26
CA ILE A 3 1.83 -7.30 0.57
C ILE A 3 2.40 -6.21 -0.33
N LYS A 4 3.48 -5.54 0.09
CA LYS A 4 4.18 -4.54 -0.72
C LYS A 4 4.68 -5.13 -2.04
N GLU A 5 5.27 -6.32 -2.03
CA GLU A 5 5.75 -6.97 -3.25
C GLU A 5 4.62 -7.25 -4.23
N LEU A 6 3.46 -7.70 -3.75
CA LEU A 6 2.31 -7.96 -4.60
C LEU A 6 1.70 -6.70 -5.19
N LEU A 7 1.64 -5.62 -4.41
CA LEU A 7 1.21 -4.32 -4.92
C LEU A 7 2.19 -3.82 -5.99
N LEU A 8 3.50 -3.98 -5.79
CA LEU A 8 4.53 -3.59 -6.77
C LEU A 8 4.50 -4.43 -8.06
N ASN A 9 3.94 -5.64 -8.02
CA ASN A 9 3.67 -6.42 -9.24
C ASN A 9 2.45 -5.88 -10.03
N GLY A 10 1.62 -5.05 -9.41
CA GLY A 10 0.44 -4.44 -10.00
C GLY A 10 0.75 -3.16 -10.79
N LYS A 11 0.39 -3.13 -12.09
CA LYS A 11 0.57 -1.94 -12.95
C LYS A 11 -0.08 -0.69 -12.37
N SER A 12 -1.28 -0.80 -11.81
CA SER A 12 -2.02 0.34 -11.26
C SER A 12 -1.26 1.03 -10.11
N PHE A 13 -0.62 0.24 -9.24
CA PHE A 13 0.12 0.78 -8.11
C PHE A 13 1.43 1.43 -8.56
N LEU A 14 2.14 0.82 -9.51
CA LEU A 14 3.34 1.41 -10.10
C LEU A 14 3.05 2.75 -10.79
N GLU A 15 1.94 2.87 -11.52
CA GLU A 15 1.54 4.13 -12.14
C GLU A 15 1.18 5.20 -11.09
N LEU A 16 0.54 4.80 -9.99
CA LEU A 16 0.31 5.71 -8.85
C LEU A 16 1.64 6.24 -8.29
N LEU A 17 2.61 5.37 -8.00
CA LEU A 17 3.92 5.80 -7.50
C LEU A 17 4.62 6.78 -8.45
N LYS A 18 4.55 6.53 -9.75
CA LYS A 18 5.10 7.43 -10.78
C LYS A 18 4.42 8.80 -10.79
N GLN A 19 3.10 8.86 -10.66
CA GLN A 19 2.35 10.14 -10.61
C GLN A 19 2.86 11.05 -9.48
N PHE A 20 3.28 10.46 -8.38
CA PHE A 20 3.80 11.16 -7.21
C PHE A 20 5.33 11.18 -7.12
N SER A 21 6.05 10.68 -8.14
CA SER A 21 7.51 10.59 -8.15
C SER A 21 8.09 9.88 -6.92
N ILE A 22 7.46 8.77 -6.51
CA ILE A 22 7.90 7.93 -5.39
C ILE A 22 8.59 6.68 -5.93
N ASP A 23 9.78 6.38 -5.42
CA ASP A 23 10.49 5.15 -5.72
C ASP A 23 9.91 3.96 -4.93
N ALA A 24 9.91 2.76 -5.52
CA ALA A 24 9.38 1.56 -4.88
C ALA A 24 10.12 1.19 -3.56
N SER A 25 11.40 1.56 -3.46
CA SER A 25 12.20 1.45 -2.23
C SER A 25 11.61 2.27 -1.08
N ASP A 26 11.02 3.41 -1.40
CA ASP A 26 10.58 4.44 -0.45
C ASP A 26 9.11 4.30 -0.03
N VAL A 27 8.48 3.21 -0.44
CA VAL A 27 7.11 2.83 -0.05
C VAL A 27 7.13 1.99 1.23
N LYS A 28 6.23 2.30 2.16
CA LYS A 28 5.97 1.52 3.37
C LYS A 28 4.47 1.42 3.63
N ILE A 29 3.97 0.21 3.83
CA ILE A 29 2.61 -0.02 4.30
C ILE A 29 2.65 0.09 5.83
N GLN A 30 1.93 1.05 6.41
CA GLN A 30 2.05 1.30 7.86
C GLN A 30 1.47 0.14 8.69
N ASP A 31 0.38 -0.46 8.23
CA ASP A 31 -0.41 -1.44 8.98
C ASP A 31 -0.09 -2.91 8.62
N GLU A 32 0.99 -3.17 7.89
CA GLU A 32 1.27 -4.49 7.29
C GLU A 32 1.27 -5.64 8.31
N ALA A 33 1.89 -5.44 9.47
CA ALA A 33 1.97 -6.47 10.51
C ALA A 33 0.59 -6.80 11.11
N MET A 34 -0.26 -5.78 11.31
CA MET A 34 -1.62 -5.96 11.83
C MET A 34 -2.47 -6.73 10.83
N ILE A 35 -2.42 -6.35 9.55
CA ILE A 35 -3.16 -6.99 8.47
C ILE A 35 -2.80 -8.47 8.36
N LEU A 36 -1.50 -8.80 8.39
CA LEU A 36 -1.04 -10.18 8.32
C LEU A 36 -1.50 -11.02 9.53
N SER A 37 -1.50 -10.45 10.74
CA SER A 37 -1.98 -11.17 11.93
C SER A 37 -3.50 -11.43 11.93
N GLN A 38 -4.29 -10.52 11.36
CA GLN A 38 -5.74 -10.73 11.17
C GLN A 38 -6.04 -11.81 10.13
N GLN A 39 -5.19 -11.92 9.12
CA GLN A 39 -5.30 -12.96 8.09
C GLN A 39 -5.12 -14.37 8.67
N GLU A 40 -4.15 -14.56 9.58
CA GLU A 40 -3.90 -15.85 10.23
C GLU A 40 -5.08 -16.31 11.10
N SER A 41 -5.80 -15.36 11.71
CA SER A 41 -6.91 -15.65 12.62
C SER A 41 -8.25 -15.92 11.91
N THR A 42 -8.49 -15.31 10.75
CA THR A 42 -9.80 -15.36 10.08
C THR A 42 -9.93 -16.41 8.97
N ARG A 43 -8.80 -16.97 8.46
CA ARG A 43 -8.76 -17.92 7.33
C ARG A 43 -9.57 -17.48 6.09
N GLN A 44 -9.78 -16.18 5.92
CA GLN A 44 -10.51 -15.66 4.77
C GLN A 44 -9.59 -15.60 3.54
N GLU A 45 -10.06 -16.16 2.43
CA GLU A 45 -9.29 -16.21 1.17
C GLU A 45 -9.24 -14.86 0.46
N VAL A 46 -10.23 -14.00 0.71
CA VAL A 46 -10.33 -12.64 0.18
C VAL A 46 -10.60 -11.68 1.33
N MET A 47 -9.83 -10.60 1.38
CA MET A 47 -9.87 -9.62 2.45
C MET A 47 -9.91 -8.21 1.86
N LYS A 48 -10.58 -7.30 2.58
CA LYS A 48 -10.66 -5.88 2.23
C LYS A 48 -10.40 -5.05 3.46
N GLU A 49 -9.27 -4.37 3.50
CA GLU A 49 -8.87 -3.55 4.64
C GLU A 49 -8.60 -2.11 4.22
N SER A 50 -8.92 -1.17 5.10
CA SER A 50 -8.49 0.22 4.93
C SER A 50 -7.05 0.34 5.41
N ILE A 51 -6.16 0.86 4.56
CA ILE A 51 -4.73 0.91 4.84
C ILE A 51 -4.15 2.30 4.56
N CYS A 52 -3.06 2.61 5.27
CA CYS A 52 -2.20 3.74 4.95
C CYS A 52 -0.90 3.26 4.27
N ILE A 53 -0.59 3.83 3.11
CA ILE A 53 0.68 3.62 2.42
C ILE A 53 1.47 4.92 2.45
N GLU A 54 2.59 4.91 3.14
CA GLU A 54 3.56 6.00 3.12
C GLU A 54 4.49 5.85 1.91
N GLY A 55 4.70 6.93 1.18
CA GLY A 55 5.73 7.03 0.16
C GLY A 55 6.51 8.31 0.32
N LYS A 56 7.84 8.25 0.11
CA LYS A 56 8.70 9.44 0.20
C LYS A 56 9.16 9.88 -1.18
N ASN A 57 9.17 11.18 -1.38
CA ASN A 57 9.76 11.80 -2.56
C ASN A 57 10.57 13.04 -2.15
N LYS A 58 11.15 13.73 -3.13
CA LYS A 58 11.94 14.95 -2.92
C LYS A 58 11.19 16.10 -2.24
N ASP A 59 9.85 16.10 -2.33
CA ASP A 59 8.99 17.19 -1.86
C ASP A 59 8.42 16.89 -0.45
N GLY A 60 8.61 15.67 0.08
CA GLY A 60 8.23 15.29 1.42
C GLY A 60 7.70 13.86 1.53
N ILE A 61 6.81 13.66 2.49
CA ILE A 61 6.13 12.38 2.74
C ILE A 61 4.71 12.48 2.19
N ILE A 62 4.30 11.48 1.42
CA ILE A 62 2.94 11.32 0.91
C ILE A 62 2.32 10.11 1.60
N ASN A 63 1.16 10.30 2.21
CA ASN A 63 0.36 9.23 2.80
C ASN A 63 -0.84 8.98 1.89
N PHE A 64 -0.91 7.80 1.29
CA PHE A 64 -2.07 7.35 0.54
C PHE A 64 -3.03 6.61 1.47
N PHE A 65 -4.30 6.99 1.41
CA PHE A 65 -5.39 6.33 2.13
C PHE A 65 -6.28 5.63 1.13
N GLY A 66 -6.60 4.37 1.41
CA GLY A 66 -7.42 3.59 0.50
C GLY A 66 -7.74 2.20 1.01
N THR A 67 -8.33 1.40 0.14
CA THR A 67 -8.68 0.02 0.43
C THR A 67 -7.71 -0.93 -0.25
N LEU A 68 -7.13 -1.83 0.54
CA LEU A 68 -6.40 -3.00 0.06
C LEU A 68 -7.40 -4.11 -0.21
N HIS A 69 -7.54 -4.49 -1.47
CA HIS A 69 -8.21 -5.72 -1.87
C HIS A 69 -7.17 -6.81 -2.02
N TYR A 70 -7.26 -7.84 -1.20
CA TYR A 70 -6.27 -8.91 -1.14
C TYR A 70 -6.92 -10.27 -1.37
N ASN A 71 -6.35 -11.06 -2.28
CA ASN A 71 -6.74 -12.43 -2.53
C ASN A 71 -5.53 -13.34 -2.26
N LEU A 72 -5.64 -14.14 -1.20
CA LEU A 72 -4.58 -15.02 -0.74
C LEU A 72 -4.36 -16.19 -1.70
N LEU A 73 -5.44 -16.77 -2.23
CA LEU A 73 -5.40 -17.94 -3.11
C LEU A 73 -4.65 -17.63 -4.41
N ASN A 74 -4.93 -16.47 -4.99
CA ASN A 74 -4.34 -16.01 -6.26
C ASN A 74 -3.08 -15.17 -6.06
N GLN A 75 -2.66 -14.93 -4.81
CA GLN A 75 -1.54 -14.06 -4.46
C GLN A 75 -1.63 -12.69 -5.13
N LEU A 76 -2.81 -12.08 -5.08
CA LEU A 76 -3.10 -10.82 -5.75
C LEU A 76 -3.41 -9.73 -4.72
N ALA A 77 -2.79 -8.57 -4.87
CA ALA A 77 -3.09 -7.37 -4.10
C ALA A 77 -3.41 -6.21 -5.05
N VAL A 78 -4.48 -5.47 -4.75
CA VAL A 78 -4.85 -4.24 -5.45
C VAL A 78 -5.10 -3.16 -4.40
N PHE A 79 -4.48 -2.01 -4.59
CA PHE A 79 -4.74 -0.83 -3.77
C PHE A 79 -5.63 0.14 -4.52
N GLU A 80 -6.79 0.44 -3.95
CA GLU A 80 -7.74 1.42 -4.44
C GLU A 80 -7.60 2.71 -3.62
N MET A 81 -6.93 3.71 -4.19
CA MET A 81 -6.71 5.00 -3.53
C MET A 81 -8.03 5.78 -3.41
N GLN A 82 -8.31 6.29 -2.22
CA GLN A 82 -9.47 7.13 -1.91
C GLN A 82 -9.05 8.59 -1.68
N GLY A 83 -7.84 8.81 -1.17
CA GLY A 83 -7.28 10.13 -0.95
C GLY A 83 -5.80 10.08 -0.62
N PHE A 84 -5.17 11.24 -0.51
CA PHE A 84 -3.79 11.36 -0.07
C PHE A 84 -3.57 12.66 0.71
N GLU A 85 -2.57 12.64 1.58
CA GLU A 85 -2.03 13.82 2.24
C GLU A 85 -0.54 13.95 1.93
N GLN A 86 -0.05 15.17 1.78
CA GLN A 86 1.37 15.45 1.63
C GLN A 86 1.86 16.29 2.80
N VAL A 87 2.82 15.76 3.54
CA VAL A 87 3.53 16.46 4.61
C VAL A 87 4.84 16.96 4.02
N ALA A 88 4.94 18.28 3.85
CA ALA A 88 6.15 18.92 3.36
C ALA A 88 7.32 18.62 4.31
N SER A 89 8.49 18.34 3.74
CA SER A 89 9.71 18.28 4.54
C SER A 89 10.05 19.68 5.03
N VAL A 90 9.87 19.94 6.33
CA VAL A 90 10.33 21.19 6.95
C VAL A 90 11.86 21.13 6.93
N ARG A 91 12.47 22.00 6.12
CA ARG A 91 13.92 22.22 6.08
C ARG A 91 14.40 22.88 7.36
#